data_AF-A0A937VU68-F1
#
_entry.id   AF-A0A937VU68-F1
#
_cell.length_a   1.000
_cell.length_b   1.000
_cell.length_c   1.000
_cell.angle_alpha   90.00
_cell.angle_beta   90.00
_cell.angle_gamma   90.00
#
_symmetry.space_group_name_H-M   'P 1'
#
loop_
_entity.id
_entity.type
_entity.pdbx_description
1 polymer ?
#
loop_
_entity_poly.entity_id
_entity_poly.type
_entity_poly.pdbx_seq_one_letter_code
_entity_poly.pdbx_strand_id
1 'polypeptide(L)'
;MKKKYLFIVLILIIAAGLFFASFFLFNQPKSSSPDNLLGGDRDEHGCIGSAGYSWCEAKQKCLRIWEEPCEANGEICGIENCHGLEIVCGPNPAQICTEIYELGDRCRQYAECGFENGVCQQKESRQFTDCKNCVESCLEKYKEDQIKLFECESRCE
;
A
#
# COMPACT_ATOMS: atom_id res chain seq x y z
N MET A 1 31.57 -39.59 62.08
CA MET A 1 31.17 -38.18 62.32
C MET A 1 31.29 -37.30 61.07
N LYS A 2 32.35 -37.40 60.26
CA LYS A 2 32.57 -36.57 59.04
C LYS A 2 31.47 -36.67 57.96
N LYS A 3 30.85 -37.85 57.77
CA LYS A 3 29.76 -38.07 56.79
C LYS A 3 28.44 -37.37 57.16
N LYS A 4 28.17 -37.15 58.46
CA LYS A 4 26.95 -36.44 58.91
C LYS A 4 27.07 -34.92 58.66
N TYR A 5 28.26 -34.35 58.81
CA TYR A 5 28.52 -32.95 58.46
C TYR A 5 28.43 -32.69 56.96
N LEU A 6 28.90 -33.63 56.13
CA LEU A 6 28.80 -33.50 54.66
C LEU A 6 27.33 -33.40 54.19
N PHE A 7 26.44 -34.20 54.77
CA PHE A 7 25.00 -34.14 54.46
C PHE A 7 24.35 -32.83 54.90
N ILE A 8 24.71 -32.30 56.08
CA ILE A 8 24.17 -31.04 56.60
C ILE A 8 24.61 -29.86 55.72
N VAL A 9 25.88 -29.83 55.28
CA VAL A 9 26.40 -28.79 54.38
C VAL A 9 25.69 -28.84 53.03
N LEU A 10 25.44 -30.03 52.48
CA LEU A 10 24.73 -30.18 51.21
C LEU A 10 23.28 -29.64 51.28
N ILE A 11 22.58 -29.92 52.39
CA ILE A 11 21.21 -29.43 52.60
C ILE A 11 21.17 -27.90 52.72
N LEU A 12 22.14 -27.29 53.41
CA LEU A 12 22.21 -25.83 53.54
C LEU A 12 22.47 -25.12 52.19
N ILE A 13 23.31 -25.71 51.33
CA ILE A 13 23.57 -25.17 49.99
C ILE A 13 22.32 -25.25 49.10
N ILE A 14 21.59 -26.37 49.16
CA ILE A 14 20.35 -26.53 48.37
C ILE A 14 19.26 -25.56 48.86
N ALA A 15 19.11 -25.40 50.18
CA ALA A 15 18.14 -24.46 50.75
C ALA A 15 18.46 -22.99 50.38
N ALA A 16 19.74 -22.59 50.40
CA ALA A 16 20.16 -21.27 49.99
C ALA A 16 19.93 -21.00 48.49
N GLY A 17 20.18 -22.00 47.63
CA GLY A 17 19.91 -21.90 46.20
C GLY A 17 18.43 -21.77 45.85
N LEU A 18 17.55 -22.51 46.54
CA LEU A 18 16.10 -22.42 46.38
C LEU A 18 15.54 -21.06 46.84
N PHE A 19 16.13 -20.48 47.90
CA PHE A 19 15.76 -19.16 48.39
C PHE A 19 16.21 -18.03 47.44
N PHE A 20 17.39 -18.15 46.85
CA PHE A 20 17.88 -17.20 45.83
C PHE A 20 17.05 -17.25 44.54
N ALA A 21 16.68 -18.45 44.06
CA ALA A 21 15.88 -18.61 42.85
C ALA A 21 14.46 -18.03 42.99
N SER A 22 13.85 -18.14 44.18
CA SER A 22 12.55 -17.54 44.46
C SER A 22 12.64 -16.00 44.55
N PHE A 23 13.72 -15.45 45.10
CA PHE A 23 13.95 -13.99 45.10
C PHE A 23 14.02 -13.39 43.68
N PHE A 24 14.59 -14.12 42.71
CA PHE A 24 14.70 -13.70 41.31
C PHE A 24 13.38 -13.82 40.51
N LEU A 25 12.50 -14.78 40.85
CA LEU A 25 11.20 -14.93 40.17
C LEU A 25 10.15 -13.91 40.61
N PHE A 26 10.25 -13.35 41.83
CA PHE A 26 9.27 -12.38 42.35
C PHE A 26 9.63 -10.91 42.10
N ASN A 27 10.87 -10.59 41.73
CA ASN A 27 11.33 -9.23 41.42
C ASN A 27 11.63 -9.03 39.93
N GLN A 28 10.70 -9.43 39.06
CA GLN A 28 10.72 -8.92 37.69
C GLN A 28 10.08 -7.53 37.68
N PRO A 29 10.76 -6.50 37.13
CA PRO A 29 10.10 -5.23 36.86
C PRO A 29 8.96 -5.49 35.89
N LYS A 30 7.71 -5.26 36.32
CA LYS A 30 6.56 -5.21 35.42
C LYS A 30 6.80 -4.09 34.42
N SER A 31 7.06 -4.46 33.17
CA SER A 31 7.02 -3.54 32.03
C SER A 31 5.70 -2.78 32.08
N SER A 32 5.81 -1.47 32.30
CA SER A 32 4.71 -0.54 32.20
C SER A 32 4.21 -0.49 30.76
N SER A 33 2.90 -0.34 30.63
CA SER A 33 2.09 -0.16 29.43
C SER A 33 2.66 0.87 28.43
N PRO A 34 2.24 0.85 27.15
CA PRO A 34 2.95 1.56 26.10
C PRO A 34 2.77 3.05 26.29
N ASP A 35 3.88 3.73 26.57
CA ASP A 35 3.99 5.14 26.29
C ASP A 35 3.62 5.37 24.82
N ASN A 36 2.93 6.48 24.58
CA ASN A 36 2.70 7.08 23.26
C ASN A 36 4.07 7.44 22.63
N LEU A 37 4.84 6.42 22.27
CA LEU A 37 6.12 6.54 21.60
C LEU A 37 5.82 6.98 20.17
N LEU A 38 6.47 8.06 19.74
CA LEU A 38 6.51 8.45 18.33
C LEU A 38 6.90 7.21 17.50
N GLY A 39 6.06 6.84 16.52
CA GLY A 39 6.23 5.61 15.75
C GLY A 39 5.66 4.35 16.39
N GLY A 40 4.63 4.46 17.24
CA GLY A 40 3.84 3.33 17.75
C GLY A 40 2.87 2.72 16.72
N ASP A 41 2.73 3.35 15.57
CA ASP A 41 1.88 2.98 14.43
C ASP A 41 2.66 2.28 13.32
N ARG A 42 3.71 1.54 13.67
CA ARG A 42 4.47 0.75 12.70
C ARG A 42 3.62 -0.38 12.13
N ASP A 43 3.63 -0.51 10.80
CA ASP A 43 3.08 -1.68 10.11
C ASP A 43 3.97 -2.93 10.24
N GLU A 44 3.58 -4.04 9.61
CA GLU A 44 4.31 -5.31 9.61
C GLU A 44 5.74 -5.19 9.04
N HIS A 45 5.98 -4.17 8.22
CA HIS A 45 7.27 -3.85 7.62
C HIS A 45 8.07 -2.81 8.42
N GLY A 46 7.51 -2.33 9.53
CA GLY A 46 8.12 -1.34 10.41
C GLY A 46 7.96 0.10 9.91
N CYS A 47 7.10 0.37 8.91
CA CYS A 47 6.87 1.69 8.35
C CYS A 47 5.91 2.50 9.23
N ILE A 48 6.24 3.77 9.46
CA ILE A 48 5.46 4.67 10.31
C ILE A 48 4.49 5.46 9.43
N GLY A 49 3.24 4.99 9.34
CA GLY A 49 2.21 5.59 8.47
C GLY A 49 1.89 7.05 8.82
N SER A 50 1.86 7.41 10.11
CA SER A 50 1.65 8.77 10.60
C SER A 50 2.79 9.74 10.23
N ALA A 51 3.99 9.20 10.01
CA ALA A 51 5.11 9.95 9.45
C ALA A 51 5.13 9.87 7.91
N GLY A 52 4.10 9.31 7.27
CA GLY A 52 3.97 9.28 5.81
C GLY A 52 4.75 8.17 5.10
N TYR A 53 5.31 7.22 5.85
CA TYR A 53 6.04 6.10 5.27
C TYR A 53 5.10 4.95 4.93
N SER A 54 5.26 4.40 3.73
CA SER A 54 4.59 3.18 3.27
C SER A 54 5.62 2.16 2.78
N TRP A 55 5.37 0.88 3.01
CA TRP A 55 6.24 -0.18 2.49
C TRP A 55 6.25 -0.19 0.97
N CYS A 56 7.44 -0.15 0.38
CA CYS A 56 7.63 -0.34 -1.04
C CYS A 56 8.22 -1.72 -1.33
N GLU A 57 7.41 -2.60 -1.93
CA GLU A 57 7.83 -3.97 -2.26
C GLU A 57 8.97 -3.99 -3.28
N ALA A 58 8.92 -3.16 -4.32
CA ALA A 58 9.94 -3.15 -5.36
C ALA A 58 11.33 -2.72 -4.87
N LYS A 59 11.41 -1.90 -3.80
CA LYS A 59 12.67 -1.41 -3.23
C LYS A 59 12.99 -1.99 -1.85
N GLN A 60 12.09 -2.78 -1.29
CA GLN A 60 12.19 -3.40 0.03
C GLN A 60 12.56 -2.38 1.14
N LYS A 61 11.93 -1.20 1.10
CA LYS A 61 12.11 -0.15 2.12
C LYS A 61 10.85 0.69 2.31
N CYS A 62 10.72 1.30 3.49
CA CYS A 62 9.69 2.28 3.78
C CYS A 62 9.98 3.59 3.06
N LEU A 63 9.05 4.07 2.24
CA LEU A 63 9.20 5.28 1.43
C LEU A 63 8.07 6.27 1.66
N ARG A 64 8.42 7.55 1.48
CA ARG A 64 7.46 8.60 1.19
C ARG A 64 7.40 8.76 -0.32
N ILE A 65 6.26 8.40 -0.91
CA ILE A 65 6.10 8.34 -2.38
C ILE A 65 6.36 9.72 -3.03
N TRP A 66 6.17 10.82 -2.30
CA TRP A 66 6.49 12.18 -2.77
C TRP A 66 7.98 12.55 -2.71
N GLU A 67 8.81 11.81 -1.96
CA GLU A 67 10.27 11.98 -1.92
C GLU A 67 10.96 10.99 -2.88
N GLU A 68 10.45 9.77 -2.98
CA GLU A 68 10.99 8.72 -3.84
C GLU A 68 9.88 7.78 -4.36
N PRO A 69 9.79 7.52 -5.68
CA PRO A 69 8.82 6.60 -6.27
C PRO A 69 9.09 5.15 -5.83
N CYS A 70 8.06 4.30 -5.76
CA CYS A 70 8.26 2.90 -5.36
C CYS A 70 8.80 2.02 -6.51
N GLU A 71 8.68 2.45 -7.76
CA GLU A 71 9.03 1.69 -8.95
C GLU A 71 10.53 1.31 -8.96
N ALA A 72 10.83 0.03 -9.25
CA ALA A 72 12.17 -0.54 -9.16
C ALA A 72 13.24 0.28 -9.92
N ASN A 73 12.87 0.81 -11.09
CA ASN A 73 13.79 1.53 -11.98
C ASN A 73 13.65 3.06 -11.91
N GLY A 74 12.74 3.59 -11.09
CA GLY A 74 12.41 5.04 -11.09
C GLY A 74 11.73 5.53 -12.38
N GLU A 75 11.39 4.62 -13.28
CA GLU A 75 10.67 4.90 -14.51
C GLU A 75 9.17 4.87 -14.21
N ILE A 76 8.58 6.06 -14.13
CA ILE A 76 7.14 6.24 -13.96
C ILE A 76 6.49 6.04 -15.33
N CYS A 77 5.37 5.32 -15.37
CA CYS A 77 4.51 5.24 -16.53
C CYS A 77 3.06 5.20 -16.08
N GLY A 78 2.30 6.22 -16.45
CA GLY A 78 0.90 6.36 -16.06
C GLY A 78 0.16 7.29 -17.01
N ILE A 79 -1.13 7.46 -16.75
CA ILE A 79 -1.99 8.29 -17.58
C ILE A 79 -1.71 9.77 -17.27
N GLU A 80 -1.25 10.53 -18.26
CA GLU A 80 -0.88 11.95 -18.10
C GLU A 80 -2.07 12.89 -18.28
N ASN A 81 -3.07 12.50 -19.09
CA ASN A 81 -4.26 13.31 -19.33
C ASN A 81 -5.42 12.86 -18.44
N CYS A 82 -6.28 13.80 -18.06
CA CYS A 82 -7.35 13.53 -17.09
C CYS A 82 -8.63 12.99 -17.70
N HIS A 83 -8.96 13.41 -18.93
CA HIS A 83 -10.29 13.24 -19.49
C HIS A 83 -10.28 12.58 -20.87
N GLY A 84 -11.45 12.09 -21.27
CA GLY A 84 -11.76 11.53 -22.58
C GLY A 84 -11.31 10.07 -22.79
N LEU A 85 -11.63 9.56 -23.98
CA LEU A 85 -11.35 8.20 -24.43
C LEU A 85 -9.95 8.01 -25.02
N GLU A 86 -9.21 9.09 -25.27
CA GLU A 86 -7.82 9.01 -25.70
C GLU A 86 -6.93 8.94 -24.47
N ILE A 87 -6.20 7.83 -24.28
CA ILE A 87 -5.31 7.64 -23.13
C ILE A 87 -3.90 8.03 -23.53
N VAL A 88 -3.40 9.11 -22.93
CA VAL A 88 -2.02 9.56 -23.09
C VAL A 88 -1.21 8.97 -21.95
N CYS A 89 -0.30 8.06 -22.30
CA CYS A 89 0.62 7.45 -21.34
C CYS A 89 1.98 8.15 -21.40
N GLY A 90 2.58 8.37 -20.23
CA GLY A 90 3.90 9.00 -20.14
C GLY A 90 4.48 9.02 -18.73
N PRO A 91 5.66 9.65 -18.57
CA PRO A 91 6.39 9.69 -17.31
C PRO A 91 5.84 10.68 -16.28
N ASN A 92 4.84 11.50 -16.64
CA ASN A 92 4.23 12.50 -15.76
C ASN A 92 2.73 12.22 -15.54
N PRO A 93 2.36 11.16 -14.80
CA PRO A 93 0.96 10.85 -14.55
C PRO A 93 0.25 12.03 -13.87
N ALA A 94 -1.00 12.27 -14.26
CA ALA A 94 -1.81 13.30 -13.62
C ALA A 94 -2.06 12.94 -12.15
N GLN A 95 -1.55 13.76 -11.23
CA GLN A 95 -1.79 13.57 -9.79
C GLN A 95 -3.13 14.15 -9.34
N ILE A 96 -3.57 15.22 -10.00
CA ILE A 96 -4.80 15.95 -9.69
C ILE A 96 -5.50 16.26 -11.01
N CYS A 97 -6.76 15.89 -11.07
CA CYS A 97 -7.65 16.21 -12.19
C CYS A 97 -8.74 17.16 -11.70
N THR A 98 -9.23 18.00 -12.61
CA THR A 98 -10.44 18.79 -12.37
C THR A 98 -11.65 17.87 -12.25
N GLU A 99 -12.65 18.23 -11.47
CA GLU A 99 -13.95 17.51 -11.37
C GLU A 99 -14.82 17.67 -12.63
N ILE A 100 -14.22 17.98 -13.77
CA ILE A 100 -14.92 18.07 -15.05
C ILE A 100 -15.15 16.63 -15.53
N TYR A 101 -16.37 16.33 -15.97
CA TYR A 101 -16.67 15.04 -16.58
C TYR A 101 -16.72 15.21 -18.09
N GLU A 102 -15.86 14.49 -18.80
CA GLU A 102 -15.95 14.34 -20.25
C GLU A 102 -16.51 12.97 -20.63
N LEU A 103 -17.07 12.90 -21.83
CA LEU A 103 -17.69 11.67 -22.29
C LEU A 103 -16.65 10.55 -22.40
N GLY A 104 -16.95 9.40 -21.80
CA GLY A 104 -16.05 8.26 -21.77
C GLY A 104 -15.04 8.28 -20.64
N ASP A 105 -15.08 9.29 -19.75
CA ASP A 105 -14.26 9.33 -18.53
C ASP A 105 -14.46 8.06 -17.68
N ARG A 106 -15.67 7.49 -17.70
CA ARG A 106 -15.93 6.22 -17.02
C ARG A 106 -15.08 5.08 -17.56
N CYS A 107 -14.82 5.03 -18.87
CA CYS A 107 -14.01 3.96 -19.47
C CYS A 107 -12.55 4.00 -18.98
N ARG A 108 -12.07 5.14 -18.48
CA ARG A 108 -10.69 5.29 -17.99
C ARG A 108 -10.38 4.38 -16.81
N GLN A 109 -11.39 3.93 -16.06
CA GLN A 109 -11.21 2.93 -15.00
C GLN A 109 -10.66 1.58 -15.50
N TYR A 110 -10.79 1.32 -16.80
CA TYR A 110 -10.31 0.09 -17.46
C TYR A 110 -9.00 0.31 -18.24
N ALA A 111 -8.49 1.55 -18.27
CA ALA A 111 -7.26 1.89 -18.97
C ALA A 111 -6.05 1.66 -18.07
N GLU A 112 -5.00 1.06 -18.63
CA GLU A 112 -3.73 0.90 -17.96
C GLU A 112 -2.60 1.40 -18.87
N CYS A 113 -1.61 2.07 -18.28
CA CYS A 113 -0.35 2.36 -18.94
C CYS A 113 0.73 1.41 -18.45
N GLY A 114 1.70 1.11 -19.30
CA GLY A 114 2.92 0.45 -18.89
C GLY A 114 3.98 0.45 -19.98
N PHE A 115 5.13 -0.10 -19.64
CA PHE A 115 6.24 -0.22 -20.58
C PHE A 115 6.06 -1.44 -21.48
N GLU A 116 6.05 -1.21 -22.79
CA GLU A 116 6.19 -2.24 -23.82
C GLU A 116 7.38 -1.88 -24.69
N ASN A 117 8.37 -2.78 -24.80
CA ASN A 117 9.62 -2.54 -25.53
C ASN A 117 10.35 -1.24 -25.14
N GLY A 118 10.26 -0.83 -23.86
CA GLY A 118 10.87 0.40 -23.36
C GLY A 118 10.10 1.69 -23.67
N VAL A 119 8.93 1.60 -24.29
CA VAL A 119 8.03 2.73 -24.54
C VAL A 119 6.89 2.68 -23.55
N CYS A 120 6.63 3.78 -22.84
CA CYS A 120 5.44 3.92 -22.01
C CYS A 120 4.23 4.12 -22.92
N GLN A 121 3.31 3.15 -22.93
CA GLN A 121 2.13 3.17 -23.77
C GLN A 121 0.94 2.52 -23.08
N GLN A 122 -0.26 2.73 -23.66
CA GLN A 122 -1.46 2.09 -23.17
C GLN A 122 -1.35 0.57 -23.37
N LYS A 123 -1.59 -0.20 -22.31
CA LYS A 123 -1.67 -1.65 -22.40
C LYS A 123 -2.99 -2.07 -23.05
N GLU A 124 -2.95 -3.19 -23.75
CA GLU A 124 -4.15 -3.80 -24.31
C GLU A 124 -5.14 -4.15 -23.19
N SER A 125 -6.35 -3.61 -23.28
CA SER A 125 -7.45 -3.88 -22.35
C SER A 125 -8.74 -4.11 -23.13
N ARG A 126 -9.27 -5.33 -23.02
CA ARG A 126 -10.54 -5.69 -23.66
C ARG A 126 -11.68 -4.86 -23.09
N GLN A 127 -11.73 -4.67 -21.76
CA GLN A 127 -12.76 -3.88 -21.09
C GLN A 127 -12.72 -2.42 -21.54
N PHE A 128 -11.53 -1.83 -21.64
CA PHE A 128 -11.39 -0.47 -22.18
C PHE A 128 -11.90 -0.38 -23.61
N THR A 129 -11.58 -1.37 -24.44
CA THR A 129 -11.99 -1.43 -25.85
C THR A 129 -13.52 -1.57 -25.97
N ASP A 130 -14.12 -2.47 -25.21
CA ASP A 130 -15.57 -2.72 -25.20
C ASP A 130 -16.32 -1.47 -24.70
N CYS A 131 -15.86 -0.85 -23.61
CA CYS A 131 -16.42 0.40 -23.09
C CYS A 131 -16.29 1.53 -24.12
N LYS A 132 -15.11 1.73 -24.72
CA LYS A 132 -14.88 2.75 -25.75
C LYS A 132 -15.84 2.58 -26.93
N ASN A 133 -15.98 1.37 -27.46
CA ASN A 133 -16.90 1.08 -28.55
C ASN A 133 -18.37 1.38 -28.17
N CYS A 134 -18.76 1.10 -26.92
CA CYS A 134 -20.08 1.48 -26.41
C CYS A 134 -20.27 3.00 -26.42
N VAL A 135 -19.31 3.78 -25.93
CA VAL A 135 -19.38 5.26 -25.92
C VAL A 135 -19.47 5.82 -27.34
N GLU A 136 -18.65 5.31 -28.26
CA GLU A 136 -18.69 5.70 -29.68
C GLU A 136 -20.06 5.39 -30.31
N SER A 137 -20.67 4.26 -29.96
CA SER A 137 -22.03 3.95 -30.43
C SER A 137 -23.10 4.90 -29.85
N CYS A 138 -22.93 5.34 -28.60
CA CYS A 138 -23.81 6.32 -27.97
C CYS A 138 -23.68 7.69 -28.66
N LEU A 139 -22.45 8.12 -28.96
CA LEU A 139 -22.15 9.35 -29.70
C LEU A 139 -22.88 9.41 -31.03
N GLU A 140 -22.77 8.35 -31.83
CA GLU A 140 -23.43 8.28 -33.13
C GLU A 140 -24.96 8.28 -33.00
N LYS A 141 -25.49 7.55 -32.01
CA LYS A 141 -26.95 7.42 -31.82
C LYS A 141 -27.61 8.70 -31.30
N TYR A 142 -26.92 9.46 -30.45
CA TYR A 142 -27.50 10.61 -29.73
C TYR A 142 -26.76 11.92 -29.97
N LYS A 143 -26.12 12.08 -31.14
CA LYS A 143 -25.33 13.27 -31.52
C LYS A 143 -26.05 14.62 -31.36
N GLU A 144 -27.38 14.65 -31.37
CA GLU A 144 -28.20 15.86 -31.21
C GLU A 144 -28.86 16.00 -29.83
N ASP A 145 -28.73 14.99 -28.95
CA ASP A 145 -29.40 14.94 -27.65
C ASP A 145 -28.38 14.59 -26.55
N GLN A 146 -27.76 15.63 -25.99
CA GLN A 146 -26.70 15.47 -24.97
C GLN A 146 -27.20 14.72 -23.72
N ILE A 147 -28.47 14.88 -23.34
CA ILE A 147 -29.02 14.20 -22.16
C ILE A 147 -29.07 12.69 -22.40
N LYS A 148 -29.61 12.27 -23.55
CA LYS A 148 -29.64 10.84 -23.91
C LYS A 148 -28.24 10.27 -24.17
N LEU A 149 -27.32 11.09 -24.66
CA LEU A 149 -25.92 10.72 -24.85
C LEU A 149 -25.28 10.33 -23.50
N PHE A 150 -25.34 11.21 -22.49
CA PHE A 150 -24.80 10.91 -21.16
C PHE A 150 -25.53 9.75 -20.49
N GLU A 151 -26.87 9.64 -20.64
CA GLU A 151 -27.62 8.49 -20.12
C GLU A 151 -27.19 7.17 -20.77
N CYS A 152 -26.91 7.17 -22.08
CA CYS A 152 -26.36 6.03 -22.79
C CYS A 152 -24.97 5.66 -22.29
N GLU A 153 -24.08 6.64 -22.20
CA GLU A 153 -22.69 6.45 -21.78
C GLU A 153 -22.58 5.96 -20.33
N SER A 154 -23.49 6.40 -19.45
CA SER A 154 -23.60 5.91 -18.07
C SER A 154 -23.96 4.41 -17.95
N ARG A 155 -24.07 3.68 -19.05
CA ARG A 155 -24.29 2.21 -19.08
C ARG A 155 -23.15 1.45 -19.77
N CYS A 156 -22.10 2.14 -20.22
CA CYS A 156 -20.95 1.50 -20.84
C CYS A 156 -19.99 0.94 -19.78
N GLU A 157 -19.53 -0.30 -19.99
CA GLU A 157 -18.64 -1.09 -19.13
C GLU A 157 -17.66 -1.91 -19.98
#